data_AF-A0AAW0WTD0-F1
#
_entry.id   AF-A0AAW0WTD0-F1
#
_cell.length_a   1.000
_cell.length_b   1.000
_cell.length_c   1.000
_cell.angle_alpha   90.00
_cell.angle_beta   90.00
_cell.angle_gamma   90.00
#
_symmetry.space_group_name_H-M   'P 1'
#
loop_
_entity.id
_entity.type
_entity.pdbx_description
1 polymer ?
#
loop_
_entity_poly.entity_id
_entity_poly.type
_entity_poly.pdbx_seq_one_letter_code
_entity_poly.pdbx_strand_id
1 'polypeptide(L)'
;VHVVVKMYLLPTSVVISNPGATRVGGQLMLVCASKGSRPPASLSWTLNGHSVTPYKEGPEYNPGSSSVSTSTLVINTTREHHGAKVVCQAKNPTRPKSPLSNSTTLIVH
;
A
#
# COMPACT_ATOMS: atom_id res chain seq x y z
N VAL A 1 27.19 25.92 -13.94
CA VAL A 1 27.16 24.80 -12.97
C VAL A 1 25.70 24.48 -12.66
N HIS A 2 25.22 23.28 -12.96
CA HIS A 2 23.89 22.83 -12.52
C HIS A 2 24.02 22.13 -11.16
N VAL A 3 23.34 22.67 -10.15
CA VAL A 3 23.28 22.05 -8.81
C VAL A 3 22.00 21.22 -8.73
N VAL A 4 22.13 19.91 -8.45
CA VAL A 4 20.98 19.01 -8.25
C VAL A 4 20.82 18.72 -6.76
N VAL A 5 19.76 19.23 -6.15
CA VAL A 5 19.42 18.93 -4.75
C VAL A 5 18.65 17.60 -4.70
N LYS A 6 19.24 16.59 -4.05
CA LYS A 6 18.56 15.32 -3.74
C LYS A 6 17.78 15.48 -2.43
N MET A 7 16.48 15.21 -2.49
CA MET A 7 15.59 15.34 -1.34
C MET A 7 15.09 13.95 -0.93
N TYR A 8 15.07 13.69 0.39
CA TYR A 8 14.68 12.41 0.97
C TYR A 8 13.53 12.61 1.95
N LEU A 9 12.29 12.44 1.47
CA LEU A 9 11.07 12.70 2.22
C LEU A 9 10.36 11.41 2.59
N LEU A 10 9.92 11.30 3.84
CA LEU A 10 9.12 10.17 4.29
C LEU A 10 7.70 10.22 3.69
N PRO A 11 7.01 9.08 3.56
CA PRO A 11 5.59 9.07 3.21
C PRO A 11 4.78 9.87 4.22
N THR A 12 3.85 10.70 3.74
CA THR A 12 2.99 11.53 4.61
C THR A 12 1.57 10.98 4.75
N SER A 13 1.14 10.14 3.81
CA SER A 13 -0.17 9.50 3.85
C SER A 13 -0.13 8.12 3.22
N VAL A 14 -0.86 7.16 3.79
CA VAL A 14 -1.15 5.84 3.21
C VAL A 14 -2.66 5.61 3.33
N VAL A 15 -3.31 5.26 2.22
CA VAL A 15 -4.76 5.05 2.17
C VAL A 15 -5.05 3.73 1.48
N ILE A 16 -5.92 2.92 2.07
CA ILE A 16 -6.46 1.70 1.46
C ILE A 16 -7.88 2.00 0.94
N SER A 17 -8.11 1.76 -0.35
CA SER A 17 -9.40 1.90 -1.03
C SER A 17 -10.02 0.55 -1.32
N ASN A 18 -11.35 0.53 -1.46
CA ASN A 18 -12.18 -0.66 -1.66
C ASN A 18 -12.06 -1.74 -0.56
N PRO A 19 -12.09 -1.43 0.75
CA PRO A 19 -12.09 -2.44 1.82
C PRO A 19 -13.39 -3.27 1.90
N GLY A 20 -14.18 -3.29 0.83
CA GLY A 20 -15.58 -3.70 0.80
C GLY A 20 -15.81 -5.16 1.18
N ALA A 21 -17.05 -5.43 1.60
CA ALA A 21 -17.49 -6.77 1.91
C ALA A 21 -17.57 -7.63 0.64
N THR A 22 -17.19 -8.88 0.76
CA THR A 22 -17.23 -9.88 -0.33
C THR A 22 -17.91 -11.15 0.17
N ARG A 23 -18.19 -12.10 -0.71
CA ARG A 23 -18.71 -13.42 -0.34
C ARG A 23 -17.60 -14.46 -0.26
N VAL A 24 -17.83 -15.53 0.47
CA VAL A 24 -16.95 -16.72 0.40
C VAL A 24 -16.87 -17.22 -1.06
N GLY A 25 -15.66 -17.54 -1.52
CA GLY A 25 -15.36 -17.94 -2.90
C GLY A 25 -15.24 -16.79 -3.90
N GLY A 26 -15.46 -15.55 -3.47
CA GLY A 26 -15.29 -14.36 -4.29
C GLY A 26 -13.82 -13.91 -4.41
N GLN A 27 -13.64 -12.77 -5.07
CA GLN A 27 -12.36 -12.10 -5.20
C GLN A 27 -12.48 -10.66 -4.70
N LEU A 28 -11.59 -10.27 -3.78
CA LEU A 28 -11.52 -8.91 -3.25
C LEU A 28 -10.28 -8.21 -3.79
N MET A 29 -10.47 -7.01 -4.34
CA MET A 29 -9.39 -6.16 -4.84
C MET A 29 -9.23 -4.93 -3.94
N LEU A 30 -8.09 -4.84 -3.27
CA LEU A 30 -7.70 -3.70 -2.44
C LEU A 30 -6.65 -2.87 -3.18
N VAL A 31 -6.77 -1.55 -3.09
CA VAL A 31 -5.78 -0.63 -3.65
C VAL A 31 -5.20 0.20 -2.53
N CYS A 32 -3.88 0.22 -2.40
CA CYS A 32 -3.16 1.09 -1.49
C CYS A 32 -2.48 2.21 -2.27
N ALA A 33 -2.62 3.44 -1.80
CA ALA A 33 -1.94 4.60 -2.34
C ALA A 33 -1.16 5.32 -1.24
N SER A 34 0.09 5.68 -1.53
CA SER A 34 0.96 6.46 -0.66
C SER A 34 1.39 7.75 -1.35
N LYS A 35 1.49 8.86 -0.60
CA LYS A 35 1.93 10.16 -1.11
C LYS A 35 3.07 10.76 -0.29
N GLY A 36 3.79 11.71 -0.89
CA GLY A 36 4.76 12.58 -0.20
C GLY A 36 6.16 12.01 -0.04
N SER A 37 6.38 10.73 -0.38
CA SER A 37 7.70 10.11 -0.31
C SER A 37 8.58 10.59 -1.46
N ARG A 38 9.85 10.89 -1.18
CA ARG A 38 10.87 11.12 -2.21
C ARG A 38 12.17 10.42 -1.79
N PRO A 39 12.75 9.50 -2.58
CA PRO A 39 12.17 8.82 -3.74
C PRO A 39 10.79 8.17 -3.45
N PRO A 40 10.04 7.76 -4.49
CA PRO A 40 8.75 7.08 -4.32
C PRO A 40 8.84 5.92 -3.31
N ALA A 41 7.79 5.76 -2.52
CA ALA A 41 7.75 4.71 -1.51
C ALA A 41 7.59 3.33 -2.16
N SER A 42 8.21 2.30 -1.59
CA SER A 42 7.85 0.90 -1.84
C SER A 42 6.65 0.53 -0.98
N LEU A 43 5.70 -0.23 -1.52
CA LEU A 43 4.49 -0.64 -0.82
C LEU A 43 4.48 -2.14 -0.56
N SER A 44 4.16 -2.53 0.67
CA SER A 44 4.07 -3.94 1.06
C SER A 44 2.77 -4.22 1.80
N TRP A 45 2.24 -5.43 1.63
CA TRP A 45 1.00 -5.86 2.26
C TRP A 45 1.25 -6.94 3.31
N THR A 46 0.49 -6.90 4.40
CA THR A 46 0.34 -8.03 5.30
C THR A 46 -1.14 -8.36 5.53
N LEU A 47 -1.44 -9.64 5.68
CA LEU A 47 -2.74 -10.20 6.03
C LEU A 47 -2.59 -11.01 7.31
N ASN A 48 -3.25 -10.61 8.40
CA ASN A 48 -3.10 -11.20 9.73
C ASN A 48 -1.63 -11.29 10.20
N GLY A 49 -0.83 -10.29 9.85
CA GLY A 49 0.60 -10.24 10.20
C GLY A 49 1.52 -11.02 9.24
N HIS A 50 0.98 -11.81 8.31
CA HIS A 50 1.79 -12.51 7.30
C HIS A 50 1.94 -11.66 6.04
N SER A 51 3.15 -11.57 5.51
CA SER A 51 3.43 -10.90 4.23
C SER A 51 2.70 -11.58 3.09
N VAL A 52 2.07 -10.79 2.22
CA VAL A 52 1.38 -11.29 1.02
C VAL A 52 1.88 -10.57 -0.23
N THR A 53 1.92 -11.29 -1.34
CA THR A 53 2.40 -10.77 -2.61
C THR A 53 1.32 -9.90 -3.25
N PRO A 54 1.64 -8.65 -3.66
CA PRO A 54 0.70 -7.83 -4.40
C PRO A 54 0.46 -8.41 -5.80
N TYR A 55 -0.73 -8.17 -6.34
CA TYR A 55 -1.04 -8.46 -7.75
C TYR A 55 -0.32 -7.49 -8.70
N LYS A 56 -0.23 -6.21 -8.29
CA LYS A 56 0.47 -5.17 -9.04
C LYS A 56 1.12 -4.18 -8.08
N GLU A 57 2.34 -3.73 -8.39
CA GLU A 57 3.02 -2.64 -7.70
C GLU A 57 3.59 -1.67 -8.74
N GLY A 58 3.49 -0.36 -8.50
CA GLY A 58 4.09 0.63 -9.37
C GLY A 58 4.17 2.01 -8.74
N PRO A 59 5.30 2.72 -8.85
CA PRO A 59 5.34 4.15 -8.60
C PRO A 59 4.56 4.86 -9.71
N GLU A 60 3.60 5.72 -9.34
CA GLU A 60 2.95 6.62 -10.27
C GLU A 60 3.60 8.00 -10.10
N TYR A 61 4.53 8.31 -11.00
CA TYR A 61 5.24 9.58 -10.96
C TYR A 61 4.45 10.62 -11.74
N ASN A 62 3.89 11.60 -11.03
CA ASN A 62 3.38 12.83 -11.65
C ASN A 62 4.51 13.87 -11.68
N PRO A 63 5.03 14.25 -12.86
CA PRO A 63 5.99 15.34 -12.95
C PRO A 63 5.34 16.63 -12.43
N GLY A 64 5.92 17.24 -11.40
CA GLY A 64 5.48 18.53 -10.83
C GLY A 64 4.62 18.46 -9.56
N SER A 65 4.15 17.28 -9.13
CA SER A 65 3.39 17.14 -7.88
C SER A 65 3.78 15.85 -7.15
N SER A 66 3.86 15.93 -5.82
CA SER A 66 4.19 14.86 -4.85
C SER A 66 4.17 13.43 -5.41
N SER A 67 5.28 12.70 -5.31
CA SER A 67 5.32 11.29 -5.73
C SER A 67 4.20 10.49 -5.07
N VAL A 68 3.53 9.70 -5.91
CA VAL A 68 2.50 8.76 -5.51
C VAL A 68 3.01 7.34 -5.79
N SER A 69 2.81 6.43 -4.85
CA SER A 69 3.06 5.00 -5.06
C SER A 69 1.74 4.26 -4.93
N THR A 70 1.48 3.30 -5.80
CA THR A 70 0.25 2.49 -5.77
C THR A 70 0.56 1.00 -5.77
N SER A 71 -0.26 0.23 -5.06
CA SER A 71 -0.17 -1.23 -5.03
C SER A 71 -1.56 -1.83 -4.95
N THR A 72 -1.80 -2.87 -5.73
CA THR A 72 -3.07 -3.60 -5.77
C THR A 72 -2.85 -4.99 -5.19
N LEU A 73 -3.67 -5.34 -4.19
CA LEU A 73 -3.73 -6.67 -3.61
C LEU A 73 -5.04 -7.34 -4.04
N VAL A 74 -4.93 -8.59 -4.48
CA VAL A 74 -6.07 -9.42 -4.88
C VAL A 74 -6.11 -10.63 -3.96
N ILE A 75 -7.24 -10.84 -3.29
CA ILE A 75 -7.44 -11.94 -2.33
C ILE A 75 -8.61 -12.79 -2.81
N ASN A 76 -8.37 -14.10 -2.96
CA ASN A 76 -9.45 -15.07 -3.13
C ASN A 76 -10.04 -15.35 -1.76
N THR A 77 -11.30 -14.96 -1.54
CA THR A 77 -11.87 -14.87 -0.20
C THR A 77 -12.41 -16.20 0.30
N THR A 78 -12.03 -16.55 1.51
CA THR A 78 -12.48 -17.74 2.22
C THR A 78 -13.12 -17.32 3.55
N ARG A 79 -13.76 -18.25 4.25
CA ARG A 79 -14.42 -17.93 5.54
C ARG A 79 -13.42 -17.46 6.60
N GLU A 80 -12.19 -17.97 6.54
CA GLU A 80 -11.10 -17.66 7.47
C GLU A 80 -10.58 -16.22 7.29
N HIS A 81 -10.86 -15.60 6.15
CA HIS A 81 -10.52 -14.20 5.91
C HIS A 81 -11.49 -13.22 6.57
N HIS A 82 -12.65 -13.65 7.08
CA HIS A 82 -13.54 -12.74 7.82
C HIS A 82 -12.87 -12.25 9.11
N GLY A 83 -12.88 -10.94 9.35
CA GLY A 83 -12.21 -10.32 10.49
C GLY A 83 -10.69 -10.22 10.32
N ALA A 84 -10.13 -10.69 9.20
CA ALA A 84 -8.70 -10.59 8.95
C ALA A 84 -8.27 -9.14 8.78
N LYS A 85 -7.15 -8.76 9.41
CA LYS A 85 -6.57 -7.42 9.32
C LYS A 85 -5.60 -7.36 8.14
N VAL A 86 -5.89 -6.49 7.18
CA VAL A 86 -4.99 -6.14 6.09
C VAL A 86 -4.25 -4.86 6.43
N VAL A 87 -2.94 -4.86 6.28
CA VAL A 87 -2.09 -3.68 6.48
C VAL A 87 -1.35 -3.40 5.19
N CYS A 88 -1.42 -2.15 4.72
CA CYS A 88 -0.50 -1.63 3.71
C CYS A 88 0.55 -0.77 4.40
N GLN A 89 1.81 -1.02 4.07
CA GLN A 89 2.95 -0.29 4.60
C GLN A 89 3.72 0.39 3.46
N ALA A 90 4.00 1.69 3.62
CA ALA A 90 4.84 2.49 2.75
C ALA A 90 6.20 2.75 3.38
N LYS A 91 7.26 2.45 2.63
CA LYS A 91 8.66 2.66 3.05
C LYS A 91 9.37 3.56 2.06
N ASN A 92 10.04 4.60 2.55
CA ASN A 92 11.01 5.31 1.73
C ASN A 92 12.25 4.42 1.54
N PRO A 93 12.69 4.14 0.29
CA PRO A 93 13.82 3.25 0.02
C PRO A 93 15.13 3.67 0.70
N THR A 94 15.32 4.97 0.95
CA THR A 94 16.51 5.53 1.60
C THR A 94 16.38 5.67 3.12
N ARG A 95 15.15 5.55 3.65
CA ARG A 95 14.83 5.67 5.09
C ARG A 95 13.86 4.56 5.54
N PRO A 96 14.24 3.28 5.45
CA PRO A 96 13.32 2.15 5.68
C PRO A 96 12.89 1.97 7.15
N LYS A 97 13.57 2.62 8.10
CA LYS A 97 13.30 2.54 9.55
C LYS A 97 12.09 3.37 10.01
N SER A 98 11.52 4.20 9.14
CA SER A 98 10.37 5.06 9.47
C SER A 98 9.21 4.81 8.50
N PRO A 99 8.65 3.57 8.47
CA PRO A 99 7.52 3.27 7.61
C PRO A 99 6.24 3.96 8.10
N LEU A 100 5.38 4.32 7.16
CA LEU A 100 4.00 4.71 7.45
C LEU A 100 3.08 3.55 7.02
N SER A 101 2.06 3.25 7.81
CA SER A 101 1.12 2.16 7.51
C SER A 101 -0.33 2.60 7.71
N ASN A 102 -1.23 1.96 6.96
CA ASN A 102 -2.66 2.02 7.19
C ASN A 102 -3.25 0.59 7.17
N SER A 103 -4.40 0.38 7.80
CA SER A 103 -5.00 -0.96 7.91
C SER A 103 -6.51 -0.93 7.80
N THR A 104 -7.07 -2.02 7.30
CA THR A 104 -8.52 -2.28 7.24
C THR A 104 -8.81 -3.72 7.64
N THR A 105 -10.05 -3.99 8.05
CA THR A 105 -10.53 -5.34 8.39
C THR A 105 -11.43 -5.87 7.27
N LEU A 106 -11.25 -7.13 6.90
CA LEU A 106 -12.05 -7.77 5.86
C LEU A 106 -13.41 -8.24 6.38
N ILE A 107 -14.46 -7.98 5.60
CA ILE A 107 -15.81 -8.49 5.86
C ILE A 107 -16.13 -9.50 4.76
N VAL A 108 -16.40 -10.76 5.14
CA VAL A 108 -16.72 -11.84 4.21
C VAL A 108 -18.05 -12.43 4.65
N HIS A 109 -19.04 -12.42 3.76
CA HIS A 109 -20.40 -12.95 3.95
C HIS A 109 -20.52 -14.40 3.49
#